data_AF-A0A9X0DPI5-F1
#
_entry.id   AF-A0A9X0DPI5-F1
#
_cell.length_a   1.000
_cell.length_b   1.000
_cell.length_c   1.000
_cell.angle_alpha   90.00
_cell.angle_beta   90.00
_cell.angle_gamma   90.00
#
_symmetry.space_group_name_H-M   'P 1'
#
loop_
_entity.id
_entity.type
_entity.pdbx_description
1 polymer ?
#
loop_
_entity_poly.entity_id
_entity_poly.type
_entity_poly.pdbx_seq_one_letter_code
_entity_poly.pdbx_strand_id
1 'polypeptide(L)'
;MAKSSLQGHEAAMSQFISIPWCADIVRKPGTVVFVPTSRFPADSQGKSPTQNQLFRDTLNNTDTVPHIIGLYQNPLSFEIGPNATPIFSSASNAGNAQTLMIKSCSLMFDIRSGINGYNGTAHGGFITSVIDEAMGSLLFVNYSLQREVEARGGGCRRVSSIWTVFNSLRRVWRCNFRSPL
;
A
#
# COMPACT_ATOMS: atom_id res chain seq x y z
N MET A 1 6.96 7.58 19.31
CA MET A 1 5.71 7.03 18.74
C MET A 1 5.92 6.10 17.53
N ALA A 2 7.11 6.00 16.92
CA ALA A 2 7.39 5.06 15.82
C ALA A 2 7.42 3.55 16.22
N LYS A 3 7.52 3.24 17.52
CA LYS A 3 7.65 1.85 18.01
C LYS A 3 6.40 0.98 17.80
N SER A 4 5.19 1.53 17.86
CA SER A 4 3.95 0.72 17.77
C SER A 4 3.68 0.20 16.36
N SER A 5 4.01 0.97 15.33
CA SER A 5 3.83 0.55 13.94
C SER A 5 4.86 -0.50 13.52
N LEU A 6 6.10 -0.38 13.99
CA LEU A 6 7.12 -1.41 13.81
C LEU A 6 6.74 -2.72 14.53
N GLN A 7 6.20 -2.61 15.76
CA GLN A 7 5.77 -3.79 16.51
C GLN A 7 4.59 -4.53 15.85
N GLY A 8 3.62 -3.80 15.27
CA GLY A 8 2.54 -4.41 14.48
C GLY A 8 3.04 -5.07 13.19
N HIS A 9 4.03 -4.47 12.53
CA HIS A 9 4.66 -5.04 11.34
C HIS A 9 5.45 -6.31 11.62
N GLU A 10 6.27 -6.31 12.68
CA GLU A 10 7.04 -7.47 13.12
C GLU A 10 6.13 -8.65 13.49
N ALA A 11 5.04 -8.37 14.22
CA ALA A 11 4.05 -9.39 14.54
C ALA A 11 3.38 -9.96 13.28
N ALA A 12 3.00 -9.11 12.32
CA ALA A 12 2.43 -9.55 11.06
C ALA A 12 3.43 -10.40 10.24
N MET A 13 4.69 -9.96 10.17
CA MET A 13 5.77 -10.71 9.52
C MET A 13 5.97 -12.08 10.15
N SER A 14 6.04 -12.15 11.48
CA SER A 14 6.18 -13.42 12.20
C SER A 14 5.01 -14.38 11.91
N GLN A 15 3.78 -13.86 11.84
CA GLN A 15 2.60 -14.65 11.49
C GLN A 15 2.70 -15.22 10.07
N PHE A 16 2.96 -14.38 9.07
CA PHE A 16 3.05 -14.86 7.68
C PHE A 16 4.25 -15.77 7.45
N ILE A 17 5.39 -15.54 8.10
CA ILE A 17 6.56 -16.43 7.99
C ILE A 17 6.30 -17.82 8.61
N SER A 18 5.40 -17.92 9.59
CA SER A 18 5.04 -19.20 10.19
C SER A 18 4.24 -20.12 9.24
N ILE A 19 3.65 -19.55 8.18
CA ILE A 19 2.87 -20.27 7.17
C ILE A 19 3.79 -20.59 5.98
N PRO A 20 4.04 -21.85 5.61
CA PRO A 20 5.07 -22.21 4.63
C PRO A 20 4.93 -21.50 3.27
N TRP A 21 3.74 -21.51 2.67
CA TRP A 21 3.51 -20.89 1.36
C TRP A 21 3.64 -19.36 1.40
N CYS A 22 3.26 -18.73 2.51
CA CYS A 22 3.46 -17.30 2.72
C CYS A 22 4.96 -16.98 2.82
N ALA A 23 5.69 -17.78 3.57
CA ALA A 23 7.13 -17.62 3.77
C ALA A 23 7.89 -17.76 2.45
N ASP A 24 7.47 -18.67 1.56
CA ASP A 24 8.04 -18.82 0.22
C ASP A 24 7.85 -17.55 -0.61
N ILE A 25 6.67 -16.93 -0.58
CA ILE A 25 6.40 -15.67 -1.28
C ILE A 25 7.27 -14.53 -0.73
N VAL A 26 7.32 -14.41 0.60
CA VAL A 26 8.07 -13.35 1.29
C VAL A 26 9.59 -13.49 1.04
N ARG A 27 10.11 -14.72 1.00
CA ARG A 27 11.55 -14.99 0.80
C ARG A 27 12.00 -14.98 -0.66
N LYS A 28 11.09 -14.83 -1.63
CA LYS A 28 11.47 -14.74 -3.06
C LYS A 28 12.54 -13.64 -3.26
N PRO A 29 13.63 -13.92 -3.98
CA PRO A 29 14.63 -12.92 -4.29
C PRO A 29 14.00 -11.70 -4.98
N GLY A 30 14.42 -10.50 -4.60
CA GLY A 30 13.86 -9.26 -5.14
C GLY A 30 12.53 -8.81 -4.50
N THR A 31 11.90 -9.63 -3.64
CA THR A 31 10.72 -9.22 -2.89
C THR A 31 11.07 -8.16 -1.85
N VAL A 32 10.38 -7.03 -1.90
CA VAL A 32 10.41 -5.99 -0.88
C VAL A 32 9.10 -6.03 -0.10
N VAL A 33 9.21 -6.16 1.21
CA VAL A 33 8.07 -6.09 2.12
C VAL A 33 7.88 -4.64 2.59
N PHE A 34 6.63 -4.19 2.64
CA PHE A 34 6.26 -2.90 3.21
C PHE A 34 5.05 -3.02 4.12
N VAL A 35 4.87 -2.00 4.96
CA VAL A 35 3.69 -1.86 5.83
C VAL A 35 2.64 -1.05 5.08
N PRO A 36 1.43 -1.58 4.85
CA PRO A 36 0.36 -0.80 4.23
C PRO A 36 0.01 0.43 5.06
N THR A 37 -0.35 1.51 4.39
CA THR A 37 -0.54 2.82 5.03
C THR A 37 -1.65 2.82 6.09
N SER A 38 -2.64 1.94 5.98
CA SER A 38 -3.69 1.74 6.98
C SER A 38 -3.15 1.24 8.32
N ARG A 39 -1.90 0.75 8.39
CA ARG A 39 -1.20 0.29 9.60
C ARG A 39 -0.14 1.28 10.09
N PHE A 40 -0.04 2.46 9.45
CA PHE A 40 0.80 3.55 9.97
C PHE A 40 0.16 4.16 11.21
N PRO A 41 0.98 4.60 12.18
CA PRO A 41 0.46 5.23 13.37
C PRO A 41 -0.16 6.57 12.99
N ALA A 42 -1.21 6.97 13.71
CA ALA A 42 -1.71 8.33 13.61
C ALA A 42 -0.64 9.31 14.11
N ASP A 43 -0.61 10.52 13.54
CA ASP A 43 0.21 11.60 14.07
C ASP A 43 -0.28 12.06 15.46
N SER A 44 0.43 13.01 16.06
CA SER A 44 0.07 13.56 17.37
C SER A 44 -1.29 14.26 17.41
N GLN A 45 -1.90 14.53 16.25
CA GLN A 45 -3.25 15.09 16.12
C GLN A 45 -4.30 14.03 15.75
N GLY A 46 -3.94 12.74 15.80
CA GLY A 46 -4.85 11.63 15.47
C GLY A 46 -5.10 11.44 13.98
N LYS A 47 -4.41 12.19 13.12
CA LYS A 47 -4.58 12.13 11.67
C LYS A 47 -3.68 11.04 11.09
N SER A 48 -4.27 10.17 10.27
CA SER A 48 -3.51 9.20 9.48
C SER A 48 -3.21 9.76 8.09
N PRO A 49 -2.11 9.31 7.45
CA PRO A 49 -1.75 9.72 6.09
C PRO A 49 -2.86 9.45 5.06
N THR A 50 -3.62 8.36 5.22
CA THR A 50 -4.61 7.91 4.22
C THR A 50 -6.06 8.03 4.66
N GLN A 51 -6.34 8.46 5.90
CA GLN A 51 -7.71 8.56 6.44
C GLN A 51 -8.54 7.26 6.32
N ASN A 52 -7.90 6.11 6.05
CA ASN A 52 -8.56 4.82 5.87
C ASN A 52 -8.96 4.22 7.23
N GLN A 53 -10.05 4.74 7.81
CA GLN A 53 -10.59 4.28 9.10
C GLN A 53 -11.11 2.83 9.05
N LEU A 54 -11.64 2.40 7.90
CA LEU A 54 -12.16 1.04 7.72
C LEU A 54 -11.08 0.01 8.03
N PHE A 55 -9.92 0.07 7.37
CA PHE A 55 -8.85 -0.87 7.68
C PHE A 55 -8.13 -0.53 8.97
N ARG A 56 -7.87 0.75 9.27
CA ARG A 56 -7.05 1.16 10.42
C ARG A 56 -7.70 0.86 11.76
N ASP A 57 -9.01 1.10 11.86
CA ASP A 57 -9.74 1.11 13.13
C ASP A 57 -10.77 -0.03 13.15
N THR A 58 -11.65 -0.10 12.15
CA THR A 58 -12.77 -1.06 12.15
C THR A 58 -12.33 -2.51 11.96
N LEU A 59 -11.42 -2.77 11.02
CA LEU A 59 -10.96 -4.13 10.68
C LEU A 59 -9.65 -4.52 11.38
N ASN A 60 -9.07 -3.63 12.20
CA ASN A 60 -7.79 -3.88 12.86
C ASN A 60 -7.99 -4.46 14.26
N ASN A 61 -8.51 -5.69 14.31
CA ASN A 61 -8.72 -6.42 15.56
C ASN A 61 -8.56 -7.93 15.32
N THR A 62 -8.56 -8.70 16.41
CA THR A 62 -8.36 -10.16 16.39
C THR A 62 -9.49 -10.93 15.71
N ASP A 63 -10.67 -10.31 15.56
CA ASP A 63 -11.87 -10.97 15.05
C ASP A 63 -12.05 -10.75 13.55
N THR A 64 -11.30 -9.82 12.95
CA THR A 64 -11.42 -9.43 11.53
C THR A 64 -10.07 -9.54 10.80
N VAL A 65 -9.24 -8.50 10.79
CA VAL A 65 -7.96 -8.47 10.08
C VAL A 65 -6.81 -8.02 10.99
N PRO A 66 -6.29 -8.93 11.83
CA PRO A 66 -5.24 -8.60 12.79
C PRO A 66 -3.90 -8.27 12.12
N HIS A 67 -3.59 -8.91 11.00
CA HIS A 67 -2.28 -8.78 10.33
C HIS A 67 -2.42 -8.51 8.84
N ILE A 68 -1.66 -7.53 8.36
CA ILE A 68 -1.54 -7.19 6.93
C ILE A 68 -0.08 -6.85 6.63
N ILE A 69 0.46 -7.41 5.54
CA ILE A 69 1.71 -6.94 4.94
C ILE A 69 1.51 -6.67 3.45
N GLY A 70 2.32 -5.76 2.91
CA GLY A 70 2.42 -5.49 1.49
C GLY A 70 3.74 -5.99 0.92
N LEU A 71 3.71 -6.39 -0.35
CA LEU A 71 4.85 -6.93 -1.08
C LEU A 71 4.90 -6.32 -2.46
N TYR A 72 6.10 -6.04 -2.96
CA TYR A 72 6.32 -5.77 -4.38
C TYR A 72 7.66 -6.33 -4.81
N GLN A 73 7.83 -6.54 -6.12
CA GLN A 73 9.14 -6.90 -6.68
C GLN A 73 9.96 -5.64 -6.92
N ASN A 74 11.19 -5.63 -6.44
CA ASN A 74 12.11 -4.53 -6.66
C ASN A 74 12.31 -4.34 -8.17
N PRO A 75 11.97 -3.19 -8.76
CA PRO A 75 12.08 -2.98 -10.20
C PRO A 75 13.52 -3.14 -10.72
N LEU A 76 14.53 -2.95 -9.87
CA LEU A 76 15.95 -3.11 -10.21
C LEU A 76 16.44 -4.56 -10.14
N SER A 77 15.68 -5.46 -9.49
CA SER A 77 16.05 -6.88 -9.38
C SER A 77 15.84 -7.66 -10.69
N PHE A 78 15.06 -7.11 -11.62
CA PHE A 78 14.82 -7.68 -12.95
C PHE A 78 15.95 -7.38 -13.96
N GLU A 79 16.93 -6.53 -13.61
CA GLU A 79 17.98 -6.07 -14.54
C GLU A 79 19.28 -6.90 -14.48
N ILE A 80 19.36 -7.98 -13.69
CA ILE A 80 20.56 -8.86 -13.66
C ILE A 80 20.35 -10.07 -14.57
N GLY A 81 20.12 -9.81 -15.86
CA GLY A 81 20.32 -10.78 -16.93
C GLY A 81 21.52 -10.33 -17.76
N PRO A 82 22.40 -11.21 -18.26
CA PRO A 82 23.61 -10.81 -19.00
C PRO A 82 23.35 -9.95 -20.26
N ASN A 83 22.08 -9.82 -20.70
CA ASN A 83 21.64 -9.00 -21.82
C ASN A 83 20.57 -7.96 -21.44
N ALA A 84 20.36 -7.66 -20.16
CA ALA A 84 19.39 -6.66 -19.74
C ALA A 84 19.92 -5.25 -20.07
N THR A 85 19.53 -4.73 -21.23
CA THR A 85 19.57 -3.29 -21.47
C THR A 85 18.76 -2.64 -20.35
N PRO A 86 19.34 -1.72 -19.56
CA PRO A 86 18.62 -1.08 -18.49
C PRO A 86 17.33 -0.48 -19.06
N ILE A 87 16.18 -0.89 -18.53
CA ILE A 87 14.88 -0.27 -18.82
C ILE A 87 14.80 1.02 -18.01
N PHE A 88 15.84 1.85 -18.05
CA PHE A 88 15.63 3.29 -18.17
C PHE A 88 15.12 3.53 -19.58
N SER A 89 13.90 3.05 -19.86
CA SER A 89 13.19 3.42 -21.08
C SER A 89 12.92 4.91 -20.96
N SER A 90 13.88 5.64 -21.53
CA SER A 90 13.76 6.89 -22.25
C SER A 90 12.43 7.58 -21.98
N ALA A 91 12.53 8.71 -21.28
CA ALA A 91 11.54 9.76 -21.29
C ALA A 91 10.81 9.77 -22.64
N SER A 92 9.63 9.13 -22.69
CA SER A 92 8.75 9.28 -23.81
C SER A 92 8.45 10.77 -23.86
N ASN A 93 8.65 11.39 -25.02
CA ASN A 93 8.30 12.78 -25.32
C ASN A 93 6.77 13.05 -25.25
N ALA A 94 6.05 12.37 -24.36
CA ALA A 94 4.68 12.65 -23.97
C ALA A 94 4.76 13.40 -22.64
N GLY A 95 4.46 14.70 -22.68
CA GLY A 95 4.39 15.53 -21.48
C GLY A 95 3.59 14.83 -20.38
N ASN A 96 4.17 14.81 -19.18
CA ASN A 96 3.46 14.61 -17.91
C ASN A 96 2.98 13.18 -17.57
N ALA A 97 3.38 12.14 -18.31
CA ALA A 97 3.06 10.76 -17.92
C ALA A 97 3.90 10.31 -16.71
N GLN A 98 3.27 10.19 -15.55
CA GLN A 98 3.90 9.68 -14.32
C GLN A 98 4.36 8.23 -14.56
N THR A 99 5.67 8.00 -14.57
CA THR A 99 6.21 6.65 -14.73
C THR A 99 6.11 5.94 -13.38
N LEU A 100 5.07 5.11 -13.20
CA LEU A 100 4.99 4.21 -12.05
C LEU A 100 6.11 3.17 -12.16
N MET A 101 7.10 3.24 -11.28
CA MET A 101 8.25 2.31 -11.28
C MET A 101 7.82 0.92 -10.82
N ILE A 102 6.95 0.84 -9.82
CA ILE A 102 6.34 -0.42 -9.40
C ILE A 102 5.01 -0.58 -10.14
N LYS A 103 4.92 -1.63 -10.96
CA LYS A 103 3.72 -1.93 -11.75
C LYS A 103 2.66 -2.73 -10.98
N SER A 104 3.07 -3.49 -9.97
CA SER A 104 2.19 -4.35 -9.19
C SER A 104 2.69 -4.48 -7.76
N CYS A 105 1.75 -4.54 -6.82
CA CYS A 105 2.01 -4.99 -5.46
C CYS A 105 0.99 -6.07 -5.08
N SER A 106 1.33 -6.88 -4.09
CA SER A 106 0.45 -7.86 -3.48
C SER A 106 0.27 -7.50 -2.01
N LEU A 107 -0.94 -7.65 -1.49
CA LEU A 107 -1.20 -7.54 -0.06
C LEU A 107 -1.57 -8.92 0.47
N MET A 108 -1.05 -9.26 1.64
CA MET A 108 -1.38 -10.48 2.36
C MET A 108 -2.16 -10.09 3.61
N PHE A 109 -3.31 -10.72 3.81
CA PHE A 109 -4.21 -10.47 4.91
C PHE A 109 -4.37 -11.74 5.74
N ASP A 110 -4.25 -11.62 7.06
CA ASP A 110 -4.76 -12.62 7.99
C ASP A 110 -6.25 -12.33 8.16
N ILE A 111 -7.10 -13.20 7.61
CA ILE A 111 -8.55 -13.01 7.53
C ILE A 111 -9.23 -13.91 8.57
N ARG A 112 -10.10 -13.33 9.38
CA ARG A 112 -10.86 -14.01 10.44
C ARG A 112 -12.36 -13.96 10.16
N SER A 113 -13.14 -14.70 10.95
CA SER A 113 -14.57 -14.92 10.71
C SER A 113 -15.45 -13.66 10.84
N GLY A 114 -14.96 -12.58 11.43
CA GLY A 114 -15.70 -11.31 11.58
C GLY A 114 -15.96 -10.59 10.26
N ILE A 115 -15.38 -11.04 9.15
CA ILE A 115 -15.63 -10.51 7.79
C ILE A 115 -16.47 -11.47 6.93
N ASN A 116 -17.04 -12.51 7.52
CA ASN A 116 -17.85 -13.48 6.81
C ASN A 116 -19.10 -12.81 6.21
N GLY A 117 -19.41 -13.18 4.97
CA GLY A 117 -20.69 -12.96 4.30
C GLY A 117 -21.54 -14.24 4.35
N TYR A 118 -22.13 -14.60 3.22
CA TYR A 118 -23.00 -15.77 3.15
C TYR A 118 -22.23 -17.08 3.30
N ASN A 119 -22.75 -18.02 4.10
CA ASN A 119 -22.20 -19.37 4.26
C ASN A 119 -20.70 -19.43 4.62
N GLY A 120 -20.22 -18.47 5.42
CA GLY A 120 -18.83 -18.44 5.89
C GLY A 120 -17.79 -18.03 4.83
N THR A 121 -18.20 -17.59 3.64
CA THR A 121 -17.28 -16.98 2.66
C THR A 121 -16.96 -15.55 3.07
N ALA A 122 -15.85 -14.96 2.60
CA ALA A 122 -15.61 -13.53 2.81
C ALA A 122 -16.74 -12.66 2.22
N HIS A 123 -17.17 -11.62 2.93
CA HIS A 123 -18.20 -10.70 2.46
C HIS A 123 -17.74 -9.96 1.20
N GLY A 124 -18.61 -9.83 0.19
CA GLY A 124 -18.24 -9.17 -1.08
C GLY A 124 -17.73 -7.74 -0.89
N GLY A 125 -18.36 -6.97 0.02
CA GLY A 125 -17.91 -5.63 0.39
C GLY A 125 -16.52 -5.58 1.07
N PHE A 126 -16.12 -6.65 1.76
CA PHE A 126 -14.75 -6.76 2.28
C PHE A 126 -13.77 -6.96 1.13
N ILE A 127 -14.08 -7.86 0.18
CA ILE A 127 -13.23 -8.13 -0.99
C ILE A 127 -13.01 -6.84 -1.81
N THR A 128 -14.06 -6.06 -2.05
CA THR A 128 -13.92 -4.78 -2.76
C THR A 128 -13.07 -3.78 -1.97
N SER A 129 -13.18 -3.77 -0.64
CA SER A 129 -12.36 -2.92 0.22
C SER A 129 -10.88 -3.33 0.19
N VAL A 130 -10.58 -4.64 0.11
CA VAL A 130 -9.22 -5.14 -0.07
C VAL A 130 -8.60 -4.65 -1.38
N ILE A 131 -9.38 -4.62 -2.46
CA ILE A 131 -8.92 -4.09 -3.75
C ILE A 131 -8.59 -2.59 -3.63
N ASP A 132 -9.44 -1.81 -2.96
CA ASP A 132 -9.17 -0.39 -2.68
C ASP A 132 -7.88 -0.20 -1.88
N GLU A 133 -7.67 -0.99 -0.82
CA GLU A 133 -6.45 -0.92 0.00
C GLU A 133 -5.20 -1.31 -0.79
N ALA A 134 -5.28 -2.30 -1.69
CA ALA A 134 -4.18 -2.70 -2.56
C ALA A 134 -3.82 -1.60 -3.56
N MET A 135 -4.81 -0.99 -4.21
CA MET A 135 -4.59 0.12 -5.14
C MET A 135 -4.04 1.36 -4.42
N GLY A 136 -4.60 1.71 -3.26
CA GLY A 136 -4.11 2.81 -2.43
C GLY A 136 -2.65 2.59 -1.98
N SER A 137 -2.32 1.36 -1.61
CA SER A 137 -0.95 0.96 -1.27
C SER A 137 0.01 1.11 -2.46
N LEU A 138 -0.37 0.63 -3.64
CA LEU A 138 0.47 0.74 -4.85
C LEU A 138 0.79 2.20 -5.20
N LEU A 139 -0.23 3.08 -5.14
CA LEU A 139 -0.07 4.50 -5.40
C LEU A 139 0.86 5.16 -4.38
N PHE A 140 0.69 4.82 -3.10
CA PHE A 140 1.51 5.38 -2.03
C PHE A 140 2.98 4.96 -2.13
N VAL A 141 3.24 3.67 -2.40
CA VAL A 141 4.62 3.17 -2.53
C VAL A 141 5.31 3.82 -3.74
N ASN A 142 4.62 3.93 -4.89
CA ASN A 142 5.17 4.64 -6.05
C ASN A 142 5.44 6.12 -5.76
N TYR A 143 4.52 6.81 -5.07
CA TYR A 143 4.74 8.19 -4.64
C TYR A 143 5.98 8.34 -3.77
N SER A 144 6.17 7.41 -2.83
CA SER A 144 7.30 7.43 -1.90
C SER A 144 8.61 7.17 -2.62
N LEU A 145 8.66 6.17 -3.50
CA LEU A 145 9.84 5.88 -4.33
C LEU A 145 10.19 7.03 -5.26
N GLN A 146 9.19 7.66 -5.90
CA GLN A 146 9.45 8.81 -6.77
C GLN A 146 10.12 9.93 -5.99
N ARG A 147 9.65 10.22 -4.77
CA ARG A 147 10.27 11.23 -3.91
C ARG A 147 11.68 10.85 -3.47
N GLU A 148 11.94 9.58 -3.21
CA GLU A 148 13.29 9.11 -2.89
C GLU A 148 14.24 9.25 -4.08
N VAL A 149 13.79 8.90 -5.28
CA VAL A 149 14.58 9.09 -6.51
C VAL A 149 14.84 10.56 -6.77
N GLU A 150 13.84 11.43 -6.61
CA GLU A 150 13.98 12.88 -6.72
C GLU A 150 14.96 13.46 -5.69
N ALA A 151 14.96 12.93 -4.46
CA ALA A 151 15.88 13.36 -3.39
C ALA A 151 17.33 12.89 -3.63
N ARG A 152 17.51 11.70 -4.22
CA ARG A 152 18.84 11.14 -4.55
C ARG A 152 19.42 11.74 -5.85
N GLY A 153 18.56 12.13 -6.79
CA GLY A 153 18.92 12.63 -8.12
C GLY A 153 18.81 14.13 -8.27
N GLY A 154 19.28 14.91 -7.28
CA GLY A 154 19.19 16.37 -7.19
C GLY A 154 18.98 17.11 -8.52
N GLY A 155 17.72 17.38 -8.86
CA GLY A 155 17.32 18.16 -10.04
C GLY A 155 16.57 17.37 -11.12
N CYS A 156 15.33 16.97 -10.87
CA CYS A 156 14.34 16.86 -11.94
C CYS A 156 12.97 17.33 -11.45
N ARG A 157 12.26 18.05 -12.33
CA ARG A 157 11.18 19.01 -12.06
C ARG A 157 10.11 18.52 -11.08
N ARG A 158 9.83 19.36 -10.08
CA ARG A 158 8.70 19.28 -9.15
C ARG A 158 7.39 19.06 -9.91
N VAL A 159 6.86 17.83 -9.90
CA VAL A 159 5.49 17.56 -10.38
C VAL A 159 4.53 17.58 -9.19
N SER A 160 3.84 18.71 -9.05
CA SER A 160 2.88 19.04 -7.97
C SER A 160 1.56 18.24 -8.00
N SER A 161 1.42 17.15 -8.75
CA SER A 161 0.08 16.69 -9.19
C SER A 161 -0.52 15.45 -8.50
N ILE A 162 0.20 14.69 -7.66
CA ILE A 162 -0.43 13.57 -6.95
C ILE A 162 -1.48 14.03 -5.91
N TRP A 163 -1.21 15.16 -5.24
CA TRP A 163 -2.17 15.76 -4.31
C TRP A 163 -3.41 16.29 -5.03
N THR A 164 -3.30 16.64 -6.32
CA THR A 164 -4.42 17.10 -7.15
C THR A 164 -5.37 15.95 -7.52
N VAL A 165 -4.85 14.76 -7.82
CA VAL A 165 -5.71 13.58 -8.11
C VAL A 165 -6.47 13.16 -6.86
N PHE A 166 -5.78 13.07 -5.71
CA PHE A 166 -6.44 12.77 -4.44
C PHE A 166 -7.43 13.86 -4.02
N ASN A 167 -7.13 15.16 -4.21
CA ASN A 167 -8.09 16.23 -3.93
C ASN A 167 -9.27 16.27 -4.89
N SER A 168 -9.08 15.88 -6.16
CA SER A 168 -10.16 15.81 -7.13
C SER A 168 -11.15 14.71 -6.75
N LEU A 169 -10.65 13.54 -6.33
CA LEU A 169 -11.48 12.47 -5.74
C LEU A 169 -12.11 12.90 -4.40
N ARG A 170 -11.38 13.68 -3.58
CA ARG A 170 -11.88 14.24 -2.31
C ARG A 170 -13.04 15.23 -2.49
N ARG A 171 -13.14 15.90 -3.64
CA ARG A 171 -14.26 16.80 -3.97
C ARG A 171 -15.48 16.02 -4.47
N VAL A 172 -15.29 14.90 -5.15
CA VAL A 172 -16.38 14.04 -5.64
C VAL A 172 -17.03 13.22 -4.52
N TRP A 173 -16.27 12.86 -3.48
CA TRP A 173 -16.75 12.03 -2.36
C TRP A 173 -17.06 12.78 -1.05
N ARG A 174 -17.14 14.12 -1.07
CA ARG A 174 -17.81 14.86 0.01
C ARG A 174 -19.33 14.74 -0.17
N CYS A 175 -19.88 13.55 0.08
CA CYS A 175 -21.28 13.45 0.46
C CYS A 175 -21.43 14.13 1.82
N ASN A 176 -22.16 15.24 1.83
CA ASN A 176 -22.62 15.94 3.04
C ASN A 176 -23.33 14.95 3.98
N PHE A 177 -22.63 14.45 4.98
CA PHE A 177 -23.24 14.07 6.25
C PHE A 177 -23.09 15.27 7.19
N ARG A 178 -23.97 16.27 7.00
CA ARG A 178 -24.43 17.08 8.14
C ARG A 178 -25.45 16.20 8.85
N SER A 179 -25.09 15.62 9.99
CA SER A 179 -26.10 15.15 10.93
C SER A 179 -26.80 16.38 11.54
N PRO A 180 -28.14 16.48 11.48
CA PRO A 180 -28.85 17.34 12.41
C PRO A 180 -28.90 16.61 13.76
N LEU A 181 -28.39 17.28 14.80
CA LEU A 181 -28.93 17.39 16.16
C LEU A 181 -27.94 18.22 16.99
#